data_AF-A0A417RWR9-F1
#
_entry.id   AF-A0A417RWR9-F1
#
_cell.length_a   1.000
_cell.length_b   1.000
_cell.length_c   1.000
_cell.angle_alpha   90.00
_cell.angle_beta   90.00
_cell.angle_gamma   90.00
#
_symmetry.space_group_name_H-M   'P 1'
#
loop_
_entity.id
_entity.type
_entity.pdbx_description
1 polymer ?
#
loop_
_entity_poly.entity_id
_entity_poly.type
_entity_poly.pdbx_seq_one_letter_code
_entity_poly.pdbx_strand_id
1 'polypeptide(L)'
;MKFQNLSVKRLFGRVAMGLVLSMSGITIALFLVTKQTAVLLTGGALLLCALVGIFVLTQAFGKRLSQFTANLCQTLDHMIAGNEAPQRPEDSETQLARIGHRLARLYQIMQENRRRVDEERQELQTLVSDISHQVKTPVSNLKMATDTLLEKPMTEAERTDFIRGIRSQTDKLDFLFQALVKTSR
;
A
#
# COMPACT_ATOMS: atom_id res chain seq x y z
N MET A 1 3.18 -27.32 -3.22
CA MET A 1 2.14 -27.13 -4.25
C MET A 1 2.74 -26.37 -5.43
N LYS A 2 3.02 -27.04 -6.55
CA LYS A 2 3.50 -26.38 -7.77
C LYS A 2 2.30 -25.77 -8.48
N PHE A 3 2.09 -24.46 -8.34
CA PHE A 3 1.22 -23.73 -9.25
C PHE A 3 1.86 -23.79 -10.64
N GLN A 4 1.42 -24.75 -11.45
CA GLN A 4 1.75 -24.76 -12.86
C GLN A 4 1.28 -23.43 -13.44
N ASN A 5 2.21 -22.68 -14.02
CA ASN A 5 1.95 -21.56 -14.91
C ASN A 5 1.12 -22.06 -16.11
N LEU A 6 -0.16 -22.30 -15.87
CA LEU A 6 -1.18 -22.45 -16.90
C LEU A 6 -1.37 -21.06 -17.46
N SER A 7 -0.45 -20.67 -18.34
CA SER A 7 -0.60 -19.49 -19.19
C SER A 7 -2.01 -19.54 -19.74
N VAL A 8 -2.79 -18.48 -19.54
CA VAL A 8 -4.19 -18.36 -19.98
C VAL A 8 -4.32 -18.81 -21.45
N LYS A 9 -3.29 -18.58 -22.26
CA LYS A 9 -3.15 -19.07 -23.64
C LYS A 9 -3.24 -20.60 -23.79
N ARG A 10 -2.62 -21.38 -22.91
CA ARG A 10 -2.70 -22.86 -22.91
C ARG A 10 -4.08 -23.36 -22.50
N LEU A 11 -4.73 -22.67 -21.56
CA LEU A 11 -6.05 -23.04 -21.08
C LEU A 11 -7.10 -22.76 -22.17
N PHE A 12 -7.06 -21.57 -22.77
CA PHE A 12 -7.83 -21.25 -23.98
C PHE A 12 -7.51 -22.19 -25.14
N GLY A 13 -6.24 -22.56 -25.34
CA GLY A 13 -5.85 -23.53 -26.36
C GLY A 13 -6.47 -24.92 -26.16
N ARG A 14 -6.55 -25.40 -24.91
CA ARG A 14 -7.23 -26.67 -24.59
C ARG A 14 -8.74 -26.62 -24.86
N VAL A 15 -9.39 -25.51 -24.50
CA VAL A 15 -10.83 -25.31 -24.78
C VAL A 15 -11.09 -25.21 -26.28
N ALA A 16 -10.26 -24.46 -27.01
CA ALA A 16 -10.33 -24.34 -28.46
C ALA A 16 -10.15 -25.69 -29.15
N MET A 17 -9.15 -26.48 -28.73
CA MET A 17 -8.91 -27.82 -29.25
C MET A 17 -10.11 -28.75 -29.01
N GLY A 18 -10.72 -28.70 -27.82
CA GLY A 18 -11.94 -29.46 -27.53
C GLY A 18 -13.12 -29.10 -28.44
N LEU A 19 -13.34 -27.79 -28.70
CA LEU A 19 -14.38 -27.31 -29.61
C LEU A 19 -14.14 -27.74 -31.07
N VAL A 20 -12.90 -27.71 -31.52
CA VAL A 20 -12.53 -28.12 -32.89
C VAL A 20 -12.73 -29.63 -33.04
N LEU A 21 -12.33 -30.42 -32.05
CA LEU A 21 -12.51 -31.88 -32.06
C LEU A 21 -13.99 -32.25 -32.08
N SER A 22 -14.84 -31.61 -31.26
CA SER A 22 -16.28 -31.89 -31.27
C SER A 22 -16.93 -31.52 -32.61
N MET A 23 -16.60 -30.35 -33.17
CA MET A 23 -17.12 -29.91 -34.46
C MET A 23 -16.63 -30.79 -35.63
N SER A 24 -15.39 -31.26 -35.58
CA SER A 24 -14.86 -32.22 -36.57
C SER A 24 -15.57 -33.59 -36.47
N GLY A 25 -15.84 -34.08 -35.26
CA GLY A 25 -16.61 -35.31 -35.06
C GLY A 25 -18.04 -35.22 -35.61
N ILE A 26 -18.73 -34.11 -35.37
CA ILE A 26 -20.11 -33.87 -35.86
C ILE A 26 -20.13 -33.82 -37.39
N THR A 27 -19.19 -33.11 -38.02
CA THR A 27 -19.11 -32.99 -39.48
C THR A 27 -18.79 -34.33 -40.16
N ILE A 28 -17.89 -35.13 -39.59
CA ILE A 28 -17.58 -36.48 -40.10
C ILE A 28 -18.77 -37.43 -39.93
N ALA A 29 -19.47 -37.39 -38.79
CA ALA A 29 -20.65 -38.22 -38.55
C ALA A 29 -21.77 -37.91 -39.55
N LEU A 30 -22.04 -36.63 -39.80
CA LEU A 30 -23.03 -36.19 -40.80
C LEU A 30 -22.63 -36.63 -42.21
N PHE A 31 -21.35 -36.54 -42.56
CA PHE A 31 -20.86 -37.01 -43.86
C PHE A 31 -21.07 -38.52 -44.07
N LEU A 32 -20.82 -39.35 -43.04
CA LEU A 32 -21.01 -40.80 -43.13
C LEU A 32 -22.47 -41.20 -43.36
N VAL A 33 -23.42 -40.43 -42.80
CA VAL A 33 -24.87 -40.69 -42.95
C VAL A 33 -25.39 -40.18 -44.30
N THR A 34 -25.01 -38.97 -44.72
CA THR A 34 -25.58 -38.31 -45.91
C THR A 34 -24.83 -38.65 -47.21
N LYS A 35 -23.55 -39.03 -47.14
CA LYS A 35 -22.63 -39.25 -48.29
C LYS A 35 -22.54 -38.09 -49.30
N GLN A 36 -23.04 -36.91 -48.95
CA GLN A 36 -22.97 -35.72 -49.78
C GLN A 36 -21.67 -34.94 -49.52
N THR A 37 -20.92 -34.66 -50.59
CA THR A 37 -19.68 -33.85 -50.53
C THR A 37 -19.91 -32.40 -50.11
N ALA A 38 -21.11 -31.86 -50.36
CA ALA A 38 -21.49 -30.50 -49.96
C ALA A 38 -21.44 -30.28 -48.44
N VAL A 39 -21.75 -31.31 -47.64
CA VAL A 39 -21.69 -31.26 -46.17
C VAL A 39 -20.26 -31.10 -45.66
N LEU A 40 -19.28 -31.65 -46.39
CA LEU A 40 -17.87 -31.55 -46.03
C LEU A 40 -17.33 -30.12 -46.26
N LEU A 41 -17.71 -29.50 -47.38
CA LEU A 41 -17.29 -28.13 -47.73
C LEU A 41 -17.89 -27.09 -46.78
N THR A 42 -19.18 -27.17 -46.50
CA THR A 42 -19.85 -26.24 -45.57
C THR A 42 -19.37 -26.41 -44.13
N GLY A 43 -19.17 -27.65 -43.69
CA GLY A 43 -18.59 -27.96 -42.37
C GLY A 43 -17.15 -27.45 -42.23
N GLY A 44 -16.31 -27.64 -43.25
CA GLY A 44 -14.94 -27.14 -43.29
C GLY A 44 -14.86 -25.62 -43.23
N ALA A 45 -15.72 -24.91 -43.97
CA ALA A 45 -15.78 -23.45 -43.94
C ALA A 45 -16.19 -22.90 -42.56
N LEU A 46 -17.19 -23.53 -41.92
CA LEU A 46 -17.62 -23.18 -40.56
C LEU A 46 -16.52 -23.41 -39.52
N LEU A 47 -15.80 -24.53 -39.61
CA LEU A 47 -14.66 -24.84 -38.75
C LEU A 47 -13.55 -23.79 -38.88
N LEU A 48 -13.22 -23.40 -40.11
CA LEU A 48 -12.17 -22.41 -40.37
C LEU A 48 -12.57 -21.03 -39.83
N CYS A 49 -13.85 -20.63 -40.00
CA CYS A 49 -14.39 -19.42 -39.42
C CYS A 49 -14.33 -19.42 -37.88
N ALA A 50 -14.72 -20.53 -37.25
CA ALA A 50 -14.65 -20.69 -35.79
C ALA A 50 -13.20 -20.62 -35.26
N LEU A 51 -12.26 -21.26 -35.96
CA LEU A 51 -10.83 -21.20 -35.63
C LEU A 51 -10.28 -19.77 -35.67
N VAL A 52 -10.60 -19.01 -36.73
CA VAL A 52 -10.19 -17.61 -36.87
C VAL A 52 -10.80 -16.76 -35.76
N GLY A 53 -12.10 -16.92 -35.48
CA GLY A 53 -12.78 -16.18 -34.41
C GLY A 53 -12.18 -16.44 -33.03
N ILE A 54 -11.93 -17.71 -32.69
CA ILE A 54 -11.31 -18.08 -31.41
C ILE A 54 -9.88 -17.54 -31.31
N PHE A 55 -9.11 -17.59 -32.41
CA PHE A 55 -7.76 -17.05 -32.44
C PHE A 55 -7.73 -15.53 -32.20
N VAL A 56 -8.61 -14.78 -32.89
CA VAL A 56 -8.72 -13.32 -32.72
C VAL A 56 -9.16 -12.97 -31.29
N LEU A 57 -10.17 -13.65 -30.75
CA LEU A 57 -10.62 -13.44 -29.37
C LEU A 57 -9.51 -13.70 -28.35
N THR A 58 -8.75 -14.78 -28.52
CA THR A 58 -7.65 -15.13 -27.61
C THR A 58 -6.53 -14.08 -27.65
N GLN A 59 -6.20 -13.57 -28.84
CA GLN A 59 -5.21 -12.50 -29.01
C GLN A 59 -5.69 -11.18 -28.39
N ALA A 60 -6.93 -10.79 -28.65
CA ALA A 60 -7.51 -9.56 -28.13
C ALA A 60 -7.56 -9.58 -26.59
N PHE A 61 -8.09 -10.66 -26.01
CA PHE A 61 -8.18 -10.81 -24.56
C PHE A 61 -6.78 -10.89 -23.91
N GLY A 62 -5.84 -11.62 -24.53
CA GLY A 62 -4.46 -11.71 -24.07
C GLY A 62 -3.74 -10.35 -24.04
N LYS A 63 -3.91 -9.53 -25.10
CA LYS A 63 -3.34 -8.18 -25.15
C LYS A 63 -3.94 -7.27 -24.08
N ARG A 64 -5.28 -7.25 -23.95
CA ARG A 64 -5.99 -6.43 -22.96
C ARG A 64 -5.55 -6.79 -21.53
N LEU A 65 -5.48 -8.10 -21.22
CA LEU A 65 -5.07 -8.56 -19.90
C LEU A 65 -3.61 -8.20 -19.61
N SER A 66 -2.71 -8.39 -20.58
CA SER A 66 -1.30 -8.05 -20.42
C SER A 66 -1.09 -6.54 -20.19
N GLN A 67 -1.79 -5.69 -20.95
CA GLN A 67 -1.74 -4.23 -20.77
C GLN A 67 -2.27 -3.84 -19.39
N PHE A 68 -3.38 -4.43 -18.95
CA PHE A 68 -3.94 -4.17 -17.64
C PHE A 68 -2.97 -4.58 -16.52
N THR A 69 -2.39 -5.78 -16.59
CA THR A 69 -1.41 -6.24 -15.60
C THR A 69 -0.16 -5.36 -15.59
N ALA A 70 0.35 -4.95 -16.76
CA ALA A 70 1.49 -4.04 -16.85
C ALA A 70 1.17 -2.68 -16.20
N ASN A 71 0.01 -2.10 -16.50
CA ASN A 71 -0.43 -0.84 -15.91
C ASN A 71 -0.60 -0.96 -14.39
N LEU A 72 -1.16 -2.07 -13.89
CA LEU A 72 -1.27 -2.33 -12.46
C LEU A 72 0.10 -2.47 -11.78
N CYS A 73 1.03 -3.22 -12.38
CA CYS A 73 2.38 -3.37 -11.85
C CYS A 73 3.09 -2.03 -11.81
N GLN A 74 3.04 -1.26 -12.89
CA GLN A 74 3.62 0.10 -12.93
C GLN A 74 2.98 1.00 -11.87
N THR A 75 1.65 0.95 -11.72
CA THR A 75 0.94 1.71 -10.68
C THR A 75 1.42 1.31 -9.28
N LEU A 76 1.57 0.01 -9.01
CA LEU A 76 2.10 -0.49 -7.74
C LEU A 76 3.53 -0.04 -7.50
N ASP A 77 4.39 -0.08 -8.52
CA ASP A 77 5.78 0.38 -8.42
C ASP A 77 5.83 1.89 -8.10
N HIS A 78 4.99 2.70 -8.72
CA HIS A 78 4.86 4.12 -8.39
C HIS A 78 4.33 4.35 -6.96
N MET A 79 3.38 3.53 -6.50
CA MET A 79 2.88 3.59 -5.13
C MET A 79 3.96 3.21 -4.10
N ILE A 80 4.78 2.19 -4.40
CA ILE A 80 5.90 1.74 -3.55
C ILE A 80 7.00 2.80 -3.51
N ALA A 81 7.34 3.39 -4.65
CA ALA A 81 8.29 4.49 -4.75
C ALA A 81 7.79 5.76 -4.05
N GLY A 82 6.49 5.85 -3.75
CA GLY A 82 5.86 7.02 -3.13
C GLY A 82 5.71 8.21 -4.08
N ASN A 83 5.86 8.00 -5.39
CA ASN A 83 5.96 9.08 -6.37
C ASN A 83 4.61 9.58 -6.87
N GLU A 84 3.59 8.73 -7.05
CA GLU A 84 2.33 9.16 -7.70
C GLU A 84 1.08 8.42 -7.23
N ALA A 85 -0.06 9.10 -7.37
CA ALA A 85 -1.38 8.56 -7.12
C ALA A 85 -1.83 7.66 -8.28
N PRO A 86 -2.46 6.51 -7.99
CA PRO A 86 -2.93 5.60 -9.02
C PRO A 86 -3.97 6.28 -9.92
N GLN A 87 -3.78 6.17 -11.24
CA GLN A 87 -4.78 6.59 -12.20
C GLN A 87 -6.05 5.77 -12.02
N ARG A 88 -7.19 6.44 -11.85
CA ARG A 88 -8.48 5.78 -11.68
C ARG A 88 -8.88 5.15 -13.02
N PRO A 89 -9.11 3.83 -13.09
CA PRO A 89 -9.64 3.24 -14.32
C PRO A 89 -11.01 3.87 -14.62
N GLU A 90 -11.18 4.44 -15.81
CA GLU A 90 -12.43 5.10 -16.23
C GLU A 90 -13.58 4.12 -16.45
N ASP A 91 -13.27 2.86 -16.76
CA ASP A 91 -14.25 1.89 -17.26
C ASP A 91 -14.76 0.96 -16.16
N SER A 92 -15.99 1.13 -15.71
CA SER A 92 -16.50 0.58 -14.43
C SER A 92 -17.07 -0.85 -14.51
N GLU A 93 -17.15 -1.43 -15.70
CA GLU A 93 -17.95 -2.65 -15.90
C GLU A 93 -17.17 -3.96 -15.67
N THR A 94 -15.85 -3.93 -15.70
CA THR A 94 -15.03 -5.16 -15.63
C THR A 94 -14.57 -5.50 -14.21
N GLN A 95 -14.40 -6.78 -13.89
CA GLN A 95 -13.78 -7.22 -12.62
C GLN A 95 -12.38 -6.62 -12.42
N LEU A 96 -11.66 -6.35 -13.51
CA LEU A 96 -10.35 -5.70 -13.52
C LEU A 96 -10.44 -4.26 -13.00
N ALA A 97 -11.45 -3.49 -13.43
CA ALA A 97 -11.66 -2.14 -12.93
C ALA A 97 -11.95 -2.09 -11.42
N ARG A 98 -12.69 -3.07 -10.89
CA ARG A 98 -12.92 -3.21 -9.44
C ARG A 98 -11.61 -3.40 -8.67
N ILE A 99 -10.65 -4.14 -9.22
CA ILE A 99 -9.31 -4.30 -8.63
C ILE A 99 -8.59 -2.96 -8.62
N GLY A 100 -8.58 -2.23 -9.74
CA GLY A 100 -7.97 -0.91 -9.81
C GLY A 100 -8.58 0.09 -8.82
N HIS A 101 -9.90 0.08 -8.65
CA HIS A 101 -10.56 0.95 -7.67
C HIS A 101 -10.18 0.60 -6.21
N ARG A 102 -10.10 -0.70 -5.88
CA ARG A 102 -9.63 -1.14 -4.55
C ARG A 102 -8.18 -0.73 -4.31
N LEU A 103 -7.33 -0.82 -5.32
CA LEU A 103 -5.94 -0.38 -5.24
C LEU A 103 -5.84 1.13 -5.00
N ALA A 104 -6.64 1.93 -5.71
CA ALA A 104 -6.73 3.37 -5.48
C ALA A 104 -7.16 3.72 -4.07
N ARG A 105 -8.16 3.00 -3.52
CA ARG A 105 -8.59 3.17 -2.13
C ARG A 105 -7.48 2.80 -1.14
N LEU A 106 -6.72 1.74 -1.40
CA LEU A 106 -5.58 1.36 -0.56
C LEU A 106 -4.50 2.45 -0.55
N TYR A 107 -4.19 3.03 -1.72
CA TYR A 107 -3.24 4.14 -1.81
C TYR A 107 -3.67 5.35 -0.97
N GLN A 108 -4.95 5.72 -1.04
CA GLN A 108 -5.49 6.83 -0.24
C GLN A 108 -5.32 6.59 1.26
N ILE A 109 -5.61 5.38 1.74
CA ILE A 109 -5.41 4.99 3.15
C ILE A 109 -3.92 5.07 3.53
N MET A 110 -3.02 4.60 2.66
CA MET A 110 -1.58 4.68 2.90
C MET A 110 -1.09 6.13 2.98
N GLN A 111 -1.57 7.00 2.11
CA GLN A 111 -1.21 8.42 2.10
C GLN A 111 -1.71 9.13 3.36
N GLU A 112 -2.95 8.85 3.78
CA GLU A 112 -3.50 9.39 5.02
C GLU A 112 -2.71 8.91 6.24
N ASN A 113 -2.39 7.62 6.32
CA ASN A 113 -1.55 7.09 7.39
C ASN A 113 -0.16 7.72 7.42
N ARG A 114 0.48 7.92 6.26
CA ARG A 114 1.78 8.62 6.20
C ARG A 114 1.65 10.04 6.76
N ARG A 115 0.62 10.78 6.34
CA ARG A 115 0.37 12.14 6.87
C ARG A 115 0.19 12.14 8.38
N ARG A 116 -0.60 11.21 8.93
CA ARG A 116 -0.81 11.09 10.38
C ARG A 116 0.50 10.80 11.13
N VAL A 117 1.33 9.91 10.61
CA VAL A 117 2.65 9.62 11.21
C VAL A 117 3.56 10.86 11.18
N ASP A 118 3.52 11.64 10.10
CA ASP A 118 4.30 12.88 10.01
C ASP A 118 3.77 13.95 10.99
N GLU A 119 2.44 14.08 11.12
CA GLU A 119 1.78 14.95 12.12
C GLU A 119 2.18 14.56 13.55
N GLU A 120 2.07 13.28 13.92
CA GLU A 120 2.49 12.76 15.23
C GLU A 120 3.98 13.02 15.49
N ARG A 121 4.85 12.83 14.49
CA ARG A 121 6.28 13.14 14.61
C ARG A 121 6.52 14.63 14.88
N GLN A 122 5.79 15.51 14.21
CA GLN A 122 5.94 16.95 14.39
C GLN A 122 5.43 17.40 15.77
N GLU A 123 4.33 16.83 16.26
CA GLU A 123 3.83 17.06 17.60
C GLU A 123 4.85 16.62 18.66
N LEU A 124 5.41 15.41 18.51
CA LEU A 124 6.47 14.91 19.38
C LEU A 124 7.72 15.82 19.37
N GLN A 125 8.17 16.28 18.20
CA GLN A 125 9.31 17.21 18.11
C GLN A 125 9.03 18.53 18.83
N THR A 126 7.83 19.07 18.67
CA THR A 126 7.41 20.32 19.33
C THR A 126 7.39 20.13 20.85
N LEU A 127 6.78 19.06 21.34
CA LEU A 127 6.72 18.76 22.76
C LEU A 127 8.11 18.57 23.38
N VAL A 128 9.00 17.83 22.71
CA VAL A 128 10.39 17.63 23.18
C VAL A 128 11.14 18.97 23.24
N SER A 129 10.96 19.83 22.23
CA SER A 129 11.53 21.18 22.22
C SER A 129 11.02 22.02 23.40
N ASP A 130 9.70 22.01 23.64
CA ASP A 130 9.08 22.77 24.72
C ASP A 130 9.54 22.29 26.09
N ILE A 131 9.59 20.97 26.31
CA ILE A 131 10.10 20.38 27.56
C ILE A 131 11.57 20.75 27.75
N SER A 132 12.40 20.69 26.70
CA SER A 132 13.81 21.09 26.78
C SER A 132 13.96 22.54 27.21
N HIS A 133 13.11 23.43 26.68
CA HIS A 133 13.09 24.84 27.07
C HIS A 133 12.61 25.01 28.53
N GLN A 134 11.59 24.26 28.94
CA GLN A 134 11.07 24.27 30.30
C GLN A 134 12.06 23.71 31.34
N VAL A 135 12.92 22.76 30.96
CA VAL A 135 13.99 22.20 31.81
C VAL A 135 15.14 23.18 32.01
N LYS A 136 15.48 24.00 31.00
CA LYS A 136 16.58 24.98 31.10
C LYS A 136 16.40 25.99 32.24
N THR A 137 15.16 26.41 32.50
CA THR A 137 14.82 27.39 33.53
C THR A 137 15.10 26.90 34.96
N PRO A 138 14.53 25.79 35.46
CA PRO A 138 14.82 25.28 36.80
C PRO A 138 16.30 24.88 36.95
N VAL A 139 16.95 24.39 35.90
CA VAL A 139 18.40 24.12 35.92
C VAL A 139 19.21 25.41 36.14
N SER A 140 18.85 26.50 35.46
CA SER A 140 19.51 27.80 35.65
C SER A 140 19.28 28.36 37.05
N ASN A 141 18.06 28.20 37.59
CA ASN A 141 17.73 28.61 38.96
C ASN A 141 18.51 27.80 40.00
N LEU A 142 18.63 26.48 39.81
CA LEU A 142 19.44 25.60 40.66
C LEU A 142 20.90 26.02 40.67
N LYS A 143 21.47 26.32 39.49
CA LYS A 143 22.84 26.81 39.37
C LYS A 143 23.03 28.13 40.11
N MET A 144 22.16 29.12 39.87
CA MET A 144 22.21 30.42 40.55
C MET A 144 22.08 30.31 42.08
N ALA A 145 21.16 29.45 42.55
CA ALA A 145 20.98 29.19 43.98
C ALA A 145 22.22 28.57 44.61
N THR A 146 22.84 27.61 43.91
CA THR A 146 24.06 26.93 44.38
C THR A 146 25.27 27.87 44.34
N ASP A 147 25.44 28.65 43.28
CA ASP A 147 26.51 29.66 43.17
C ASP A 147 26.40 30.69 44.31
N THR A 148 25.18 31.15 44.62
CA THR A 148 24.95 32.08 45.74
C THR A 148 25.28 31.46 47.10
N LEU A 149 24.91 30.19 47.32
CA LEU A 149 25.25 29.42 48.52
C LEU A 149 26.76 29.24 48.72
N LEU A 150 27.53 29.18 47.63
CA LEU A 150 28.98 29.01 47.64
C LEU A 150 29.74 30.32 47.84
N GLU A 151 29.26 31.43 47.26
CA GLU A 151 29.99 32.70 47.22
C GLU A 151 29.65 33.65 48.36
N LYS A 152 28.41 33.65 48.88
CA LYS A 152 27.98 34.64 49.87
C LYS A 152 27.87 34.06 51.28
N PRO A 153 28.49 34.68 52.30
CA PRO A 153 28.20 34.35 53.68
C PRO A 153 26.74 34.71 53.99
N MET A 154 26.04 33.81 54.68
CA MET A 154 24.63 33.95 55.01
C MET A 154 24.30 33.24 56.32
N THR A 155 23.17 33.61 56.91
CA THR A 155 22.66 32.99 58.13
C THR A 155 22.12 31.58 57.84
N GLU A 156 22.01 30.75 58.89
CA GLU A 156 21.43 29.40 58.76
C GLU A 156 19.96 29.43 58.29
N ALA A 157 19.23 30.48 58.64
CA ALA A 157 17.86 30.68 58.15
C ALA A 157 17.83 30.89 56.62
N GLU A 158 18.67 31.80 56.10
CA GLU A 158 18.79 32.06 54.65
C GLU A 158 19.28 30.82 53.90
N ARG A 159 20.28 30.11 54.44
CA ARG A 159 20.77 28.85 53.87
C ARG A 159 19.64 27.83 53.73
N THR A 160 18.80 27.70 54.76
CA THR A 160 17.66 26.78 54.76
C THR A 160 16.63 27.15 53.70
N ASP A 161 16.37 28.45 53.49
CA ASP A 161 15.45 28.93 52.46
C ASP A 161 15.96 28.63 51.05
N PHE A 162 17.26 28.83 50.79
CA PHE A 162 17.89 28.44 49.51
C PHE A 162 17.79 26.92 49.26
N ILE A 163 18.06 26.09 50.27
CA ILE A 163 17.95 24.63 50.16
C ILE A 163 16.49 24.20 49.88
N ARG A 164 15.51 24.85 50.51
CA ARG A 164 14.07 24.64 50.19
C ARG A 164 13.77 25.04 48.74
N GLY A 165 14.33 26.14 48.26
CA GLY A 165 14.22 26.56 46.86
C GLY A 165 14.78 25.54 45.88
N ILE A 166 15.98 25.00 46.17
CA ILE A 166 16.62 23.92 45.38
C ILE A 166 15.72 22.70 45.30
N ARG A 167 15.18 22.24 46.45
CA ARG A 167 14.26 21.09 46.47
C ARG A 167 13.05 21.30 45.58
N SER A 168 12.44 22.49 45.64
CA SER A 168 11.28 22.83 44.79
C SER A 168 11.63 22.82 43.29
N GLN A 169 12.81 23.29 42.89
CA GLN A 169 13.23 23.23 41.48
C GLN A 169 13.48 21.78 41.04
N THR A 170 14.03 20.93 41.91
CA THR A 170 14.21 19.50 41.64
C THR A 170 12.88 18.76 41.49
N ASP A 171 11.88 19.07 42.35
CA ASP A 171 10.53 18.51 42.21
C ASP A 171 9.89 18.91 40.86
N LYS A 172 10.14 20.15 40.41
CA LYS A 172 9.67 20.63 39.10
C LYS A 172 10.35 19.90 37.93
N LEU A 173 11.64 19.56 38.05
CA LEU A 173 12.35 18.74 37.06
C LEU A 173 11.78 17.32 37.00
N ASP A 174 11.48 16.70 38.15
CA ASP A 174 10.89 15.36 38.20
C ASP A 174 9.52 15.33 37.50
N PHE A 175 8.67 16.33 37.76
CA PHE A 175 7.39 16.48 37.06
C PHE A 175 7.54 16.56 35.53
N LEU A 176 8.48 17.38 35.03
CA LEU A 176 8.73 17.51 33.59
C LEU A 176 9.25 16.21 32.98
N PHE A 177 10.10 15.47 33.71
CA PHE A 177 10.64 14.20 33.27
C PHE A 177 9.56 13.11 33.18
N GLN A 178 8.66 13.05 34.17
CA GLN A 178 7.52 12.15 34.14
C GLN A 178 6.57 12.45 32.96
N ALA A 179 6.36 13.74 32.64
CA ALA A 179 5.56 14.14 31.49
C ALA A 179 6.20 13.65 30.17
N LEU A 180 7.52 13.83 30.01
CA LEU A 180 8.26 13.36 28.83
C LEU A 180 8.18 11.83 28.64
N VAL A 181 8.39 11.07 29.72
CA VAL A 181 8.34 9.59 29.68
C VAL A 181 6.95 9.08 29.32
N LYS A 182 5.88 9.74 29.80
CA LYS A 182 4.50 9.38 29.46
C LYS A 182 4.19 9.59 27.99
N THR A 183 4.76 10.61 27.35
CA THR A 183 4.50 10.88 25.93
C THR A 183 5.40 10.07 24.99
N SER A 184 6.52 9.54 25.48
CA SER A 184 7.38 8.63 24.71
C SER A 184 6.87 7.17 24.67
N ARG A 185 5.85 6.82 25.45
CA ARG A 185 5.29 5.47 25.57
C ARG A 185 4.03 5.31 24.75
#